data_AF-A0A2G2YRR1-F1
#
_entry.id   AF-A0A2G2YRR1-F1
#
_cell.length_a   1.000
_cell.length_b   1.000
_cell.length_c   1.000
_cell.angle_alpha   90.00
_cell.angle_beta   90.00
_cell.angle_gamma   90.00
#
_symmetry.space_group_name_H-M   'P 1'
#
loop_
_entity.id
_entity.type
_entity.pdbx_description
1 polymer ?
#
loop_
_entity_poly.entity_id
_entity_poly.type
_entity_poly.pdbx_seq_one_letter_code
_entity_poly.pdbx_strand_id
1 'polypeptide(L)' 'MFLTAWLFAIFSQDGDAPTTVTINVSGLKLGLHGFHVHSLGDTTNGCMLTGPHYNPAGKEHGASEDEN' A
#
# COMPACT_ATOMS: atom_id res chain seq x y z
N MET A 1 16.70 9.03 -2.55
CA MET A 1 15.95 7.82 -2.93
C MET A 1 16.98 6.77 -3.36
N PHE A 2 17.57 6.03 -2.41
CA PHE A 2 18.56 5.01 -2.76
C PHE A 2 17.81 3.78 -3.29
N LEU A 3 18.16 3.34 -4.50
CA LEU A 3 17.54 2.27 -5.30
C LEU A 3 17.66 0.85 -4.69
N THR A 4 17.84 0.72 -3.37
CA THR A 4 18.16 -0.59 -2.77
C THR A 4 16.95 -1.44 -2.47
N ALA A 5 15.74 -0.85 -2.42
CA ALA A 5 14.51 -1.58 -2.13
C ALA A 5 13.61 -1.70 -3.35
N TRP A 6 13.07 -2.89 -3.57
CA TRP A 6 12.02 -3.14 -4.56
C TRP A 6 10.90 -3.96 -3.93
N LEU A 7 9.68 -3.70 -4.39
CA LEU A 7 8.47 -4.36 -3.94
C LEU A 7 7.69 -4.82 -5.18
N PHE A 8 7.20 -6.05 -5.12
CA PHE A 8 6.26 -6.61 -6.07
C PHE A 8 5.04 -7.10 -5.30
N ALA A 9 3.85 -6.64 -5.69
CA ALA A 9 2.59 -7.02 -5.06
C ALA A 9 1.62 -7.56 -6.10
N ILE A 10 0.97 -8.68 -5.77
CA ILE A 10 -0.15 -9.24 -6.53
C ILE A 10 -1.40 -9.10 -5.67
N PHE A 11 -2.45 -8.55 -6.28
CA PHE A 11 -3.80 -8.50 -5.74
C PHE A 11 -4.65 -9.50 -6.51
N SER A 12 -5.27 -10.43 -5.82
CA SER A 12 -6.15 -11.45 -6.41
C SER A 12 -7.50 -11.43 -5.72
N GLN A 13 -8.57 -11.51 -6.50
CA GLN A 13 -9.94 -11.52 -6.00
C GLN A 13 -10.77 -12.48 -6.86
N ASP A 14 -11.57 -13.32 -6.21
CA ASP A 14 -12.52 -14.23 -6.87
C ASP A 14 -13.96 -13.74 -6.62
N GLY A 15 -14.57 -13.17 -7.65
CA GLY A 15 -15.90 -12.54 -7.54
C GLY A 15 -15.95 -11.47 -6.44
N ASP A 16 -16.92 -11.60 -5.53
CA ASP A 16 -17.12 -10.69 -4.40
C ASP A 16 -16.39 -11.12 -3.12
N ALA A 17 -15.48 -12.12 -3.19
CA ALA A 17 -14.67 -12.53 -2.05
C ALA A 17 -13.66 -11.44 -1.64
N PRO A 18 -13.12 -11.48 -0.39
CA PRO A 18 -12.04 -10.60 0.01
C PRO A 18 -10.81 -10.71 -0.91
N THR A 19 -10.16 -9.59 -1.18
CA THR A 19 -8.92 -9.57 -1.97
C THR A 19 -7.76 -10.16 -1.16
N THR A 20 -7.06 -11.14 -1.75
CA THR A 20 -5.78 -11.64 -1.24
C THR A 20 -4.64 -10.78 -1.77
N VAL A 21 -3.78 -10.28 -0.87
CA VAL A 21 -2.60 -9.48 -1.21
C VAL A 21 -1.34 -10.28 -0.91
N THR A 22 -0.55 -10.58 -1.95
CA THR A 22 0.75 -11.25 -1.82
C THR A 22 1.85 -10.26 -2.12
N ILE A 23 2.78 -10.05 -1.18
CA ILE A 23 3.84 -9.05 -1.29
C ILE A 23 5.21 -9.73 -1.20
N ASN A 24 6.08 -9.45 -2.16
CA ASN A 24 7.50 -9.77 -2.10
C ASN A 24 8.29 -8.45 -2.08
N VAL A 25 9.08 -8.25 -1.02
CA VAL A 25 9.86 -7.03 -0.82
C VAL A 25 11.28 -7.39 -0.41
N SER A 26 12.25 -6.63 -0.92
CA SER A 26 13.65 -6.78 -0.50
C SER A 26 14.32 -5.42 -0.34
N GLY A 27 15.49 -5.42 0.32
CA GLY A 27 16.32 -4.22 0.47
C GLY A 27 15.81 -3.18 1.47
N LEU A 28 14.78 -3.51 2.26
CA LEU A 28 14.37 -2.74 3.43
C LEU A 28 15.30 -3.03 4.61
N LYS A 29 15.50 -2.00 5.45
CA LYS A 29 16.15 -2.20 6.75
C LYS A 29 15.28 -3.10 7.62
N LEU A 30 15.90 -3.85 8.53
CA LEU A 30 15.16 -4.64 9.52
C LEU A 30 14.27 -3.73 10.37
N GLY A 31 13.01 -4.11 10.56
CA GLY A 31 12.03 -3.36 11.33
C GLY A 31 10.63 -3.42 10.70
N LEU A 32 9.68 -2.74 11.32
CA LEU A 32 8.32 -2.58 10.80
C LEU A 32 8.28 -1.47 9.76
N HIS A 33 7.58 -1.73 8.65
CA HIS A 33 7.34 -0.76 7.58
C HIS A 33 5.84 -0.75 7.26
N GLY A 34 5.27 0.45 7.09
CA GLY A 34 3.88 0.59 6.68
C GLY A 34 3.69 0.20 5.22
N PHE A 35 2.53 -0.39 4.91
CA PHE A 35 2.10 -0.71 3.56
C PHE A 35 0.70 -0.13 3.35
N HIS A 36 0.55 0.79 2.39
CA HIS A 36 -0.69 1.51 2.15
C HIS A 36 -1.00 1.58 0.66
N VAL A 37 -2.29 1.57 0.32
CA VAL A 37 -2.77 1.96 -1.00
C VAL A 37 -3.05 3.47 -0.98
N HIS A 38 -2.44 4.20 -1.89
CA HIS A 38 -2.64 5.63 -2.04
C HIS A 38 -3.79 5.91 -3.03
N SER A 39 -4.38 7.10 -2.92
CA SER A 39 -5.56 7.50 -3.69
C SER A 39 -5.30 7.75 -5.18
N LEU A 40 -4.04 8.05 -5.57
CA LEU A 40 -3.65 8.33 -6.95
C LEU A 40 -2.53 7.40 -7.41
N GLY A 41 -2.59 7.02 -8.69
CA GLY A 41 -1.54 6.27 -9.38
C GLY A 41 -0.48 7.16 -10.05
N ASP A 42 -0.34 8.41 -9.63
CA ASP A 42 0.63 9.35 -10.22
C ASP A 42 2.03 9.15 -9.62
N THR A 43 2.96 8.72 -10.47
CA THR A 43 4.37 8.50 -10.13
C THR A 43 5.33 9.41 -10.92
N THR A 44 4.80 10.42 -11.61
CA THR A 44 5.57 11.30 -12.51
C THR A 44 6.65 12.12 -11.80
N ASN A 45 6.47 12.39 -10.50
CA ASN A 45 7.48 13.00 -9.63
C ASN A 45 7.80 12.08 -8.44
N GLY A 46 7.97 10.79 -8.72
CA GLY A 46 8.15 9.75 -7.70
C GLY A 46 6.91 9.56 -6.83
N CYS A 47 7.10 8.99 -5.63
CA CYS A 47 5.99 8.57 -4.77
C CYS A 47 5.28 9.71 -4.05
N MET A 48 5.72 10.96 -4.19
CA MET A 48 5.12 12.09 -3.47
C MET A 48 3.77 12.54 -4.04
N LEU A 49 3.51 12.24 -5.32
CA LEU A 49 2.27 12.62 -6.00
C LEU A 49 1.18 11.55 -5.96
N THR A 50 1.41 10.44 -5.27
CA THR A 50 0.38 9.39 -5.11
C THR A 50 -0.79 9.84 -4.23
N GLY A 51 -0.70 11.01 -3.59
CA GLY A 51 -1.77 11.57 -2.75
C GLY A 51 -1.86 10.91 -1.38
N PRO A 52 -2.92 11.18 -0.60
CA PRO A 52 -3.14 10.55 0.71
C PRO A 52 -3.48 9.06 0.58
N HIS A 53 -3.59 8.38 1.73
CA HIS A 53 -4.18 7.03 1.81
C HIS A 53 -5.55 7.01 1.12
N TYR A 54 -5.84 5.95 0.37
CA TYR A 54 -7.15 5.75 -0.20
C TYR A 54 -8.20 5.65 0.93
N ASN A 55 -9.15 6.59 0.95
CA ASN A 55 -10.12 6.73 2.04
C ASN A 55 -11.52 7.10 1.52
N PRO A 56 -12.21 6.18 0.81
CA PRO A 56 -13.54 6.44 0.26
C PRO A 56 -14.62 6.60 1.34
N ALA A 57 -14.39 6.07 2.54
CA ALA A 57 -15.34 6.11 3.66
C ALA A 57 -15.11 7.29 4.63
N GLY A 58 -14.07 8.11 4.41
CA GLY A 58 -13.79 9.30 5.22
C GLY A 58 -13.43 9.00 6.68
N LYS A 59 -12.70 7.92 6.92
CA LYS A 59 -12.32 7.43 8.26
C LYS A 59 -10.95 7.93 8.69
N GLU A 60 -10.68 7.91 9.99
CA GLU A 60 -9.35 8.17 10.53
C GLU A 60 -8.40 6.99 10.25
N HIS A 61 -7.09 7.24 10.28
CA HIS A 61 -6.10 6.18 10.08
C HIS A 61 -6.13 5.17 11.24
N GLY A 62 -6.03 3.88 10.92
CA GLY A 62 -6.02 2.77 11.88
C GLY A 62 -5.35 1.51 11.32
N ALA A 63 -5.36 0.45 12.11
CA ALA A 63 -4.90 -0.88 11.72
C ALA A 63 -5.89 -1.57 10.76
N SER A 64 -5.46 -2.65 10.11
CA SER A 64 -6.29 -3.43 9.18
C SER A 64 -7.49 -4.11 9.85
N GLU A 65 -7.41 -4.35 11.16
CA GLU A 65 -8.44 -5.00 11.96
C GLU A 65 -9.37 -4.02 12.68
N ASP A 66 -9.10 -2.71 12.59
CA ASP A 66 -9.91 -1.69 13.25
C ASP A 66 -11.23 -1.45 12.49
N GLU A 67 -12.35 -1.41 13.21
CA GLU A 67 -13.64 -0.93 12.70
C GLU A 67 -13.72 0.60 12.84
N ASN A 68 -12.94 1.32 12.01
CA ASN A 68 -12.86 2.80 12.05
C ASN A 68 -13.78 3.47 11.05
#